data_AF-G9KEB5-F1
#
_entry.id   AF-G9KEB5-F1
#
_cell.length_a   1.000
_cell.length_b   1.000
_cell.length_c   1.000
_cell.angle_alpha   90.00
_cell.angle_beta   90.00
_cell.angle_gamma   90.00
#
_symmetry.space_group_name_H-M   'P 1'
#
loop_
_entity.id
_entity.type
_entity.pdbx_description
1 polymer ?
#
loop_
_entity_poly.entity_id
_entity_poly.type
_entity_poly.pdbx_seq_one_letter_code
_entity_poly.pdbx_strand_id
1 'polypeptide(L)'
;FIFALCQDHKLRMWSYKDQMCLMAADMLEYVPTFKDLRLAAGTGHKLRLAYSPSMGLYIGVYMHAPKQGQFCIFQLVSTENNRYSLDHISSLFTSQETLIDFAITSTDVWAMWHDAENQTVVKYINYEHNAAGQWNSVFMHSLPEEEIILRDDQDPREMYLQNLFTPGRFIKAALCKALQIFCRGTERNLDLSWSDLKKEVTLAVESELQGSVTEYEFSQEEFRNLQQEFWCKFYACCLQYQEALSHPLALHLNPHTNMVCLLKKGYLSFLVPSSLVDHLYLLPDENLLAEDEAAISDDVDVARDVMCLIKCLRLIG
;
A
#
# COMPACT_ATOMS: atom_id res chain seq x y z
N PHE A 1 26.92 -15.36 -3.75
CA PHE A 1 27.24 -14.30 -4.72
C PHE A 1 26.68 -12.97 -4.23
N ILE A 2 27.26 -11.85 -4.64
CA ILE A 2 26.74 -10.51 -4.37
C ILE A 2 26.31 -9.90 -5.71
N PHE A 3 25.10 -9.38 -5.78
CA PHE A 3 24.59 -8.69 -6.97
C PHE A 3 24.53 -7.19 -6.71
N ALA A 4 24.98 -6.41 -7.69
CA ALA A 4 24.96 -4.96 -7.60
C ALA A 4 24.49 -4.37 -8.93
N LEU A 5 23.49 -3.50 -8.86
CA LEU A 5 23.07 -2.67 -9.97
C LEU A 5 23.74 -1.30 -9.82
N CYS A 6 24.55 -0.94 -10.79
CA CYS A 6 25.46 0.20 -10.68
C CYS A 6 24.94 1.43 -11.44
N GLN A 7 25.50 2.60 -11.15
CA GLN A 7 25.13 3.87 -11.80
C GLN A 7 25.42 3.90 -13.30
N ASP A 8 26.27 3.01 -13.80
CA ASP A 8 26.53 2.82 -15.23
C ASP A 8 25.53 1.87 -15.90
N HIS A 9 24.39 1.61 -15.26
CA HIS A 9 23.32 0.72 -15.71
C HIS A 9 23.73 -0.75 -15.86
N LYS A 10 24.85 -1.16 -15.28
CA LYS A 10 25.31 -2.55 -15.35
C LYS A 10 24.91 -3.32 -14.10
N LEU A 11 24.36 -4.51 -14.32
CA LEU A 11 24.17 -5.53 -13.30
C LEU A 11 25.43 -6.38 -13.21
N ARG A 12 26.06 -6.38 -12.03
CA ARG A 12 27.28 -7.15 -11.76
C ARG A 12 27.02 -8.23 -10.73
N MET A 13 27.60 -9.41 -10.95
CA MET A 13 27.63 -10.50 -9.99
C MET A 13 29.07 -10.75 -9.52
N TRP A 14 29.27 -10.74 -8.20
CA TRP A 14 30.56 -10.93 -7.56
C TRP A 14 30.62 -12.24 -6.77
N SER A 15 31.76 -12.92 -6.87
CA SER A 15 32.11 -13.98 -5.94
C SER A 15 32.64 -13.36 -4.66
N TYR A 16 31.97 -13.63 -3.54
CA TYR A 16 32.51 -13.26 -2.23
C TYR A 16 33.77 -14.09 -1.90
N LYS A 17 33.84 -15.33 -2.38
CA LYS A 17 34.98 -16.22 -2.13
C LYS A 17 36.21 -15.77 -2.92
N ASP A 18 36.04 -15.52 -4.20
CA ASP A 18 37.14 -15.24 -5.13
C ASP A 18 37.42 -13.74 -5.27
N GLN A 19 36.61 -12.89 -4.62
CA GLN A 19 36.74 -11.41 -4.61
C GLN A 19 36.83 -10.82 -6.02
N MET A 20 36.13 -11.42 -6.98
CA MET A 20 36.15 -11.03 -8.39
C MET A 20 34.75 -10.94 -8.99
N CYS A 21 34.61 -10.10 -10.01
CA CYS A 21 33.39 -9.97 -10.80
C CYS A 21 33.32 -11.16 -11.75
N LEU A 22 32.27 -11.97 -11.60
CA LEU A 22 32.06 -13.18 -12.40
C LEU A 22 31.20 -12.92 -13.64
N MET A 23 30.33 -11.91 -13.58
CA MET A 23 29.42 -11.55 -14.66
C MET A 23 29.11 -10.05 -14.61
N ALA A 24 29.04 -9.42 -15.77
CA ALA A 24 28.52 -8.07 -15.94
C ALA A 24 27.60 -8.05 -17.16
N ALA A 25 26.38 -7.55 -16.99
CA ALA A 25 25.38 -7.38 -18.04
C ALA A 25 24.97 -5.92 -18.14
N ASP A 26 24.82 -5.41 -19.35
CA ASP A 26 24.35 -4.04 -19.60
C ASP A 26 22.82 -4.03 -19.64
N MET A 27 22.18 -3.40 -18.64
CA MET A 27 20.72 -3.39 -18.55
C MET A 27 20.06 -2.55 -19.65
N LEU A 28 20.81 -1.66 -20.32
CA LEU A 28 20.28 -0.84 -21.41
C LEU A 28 20.00 -1.67 -22.68
N GLU A 29 20.59 -2.87 -22.81
CA GLU A 29 20.26 -3.80 -23.89
C GLU A 29 18.82 -4.31 -23.80
N TYR A 30 18.30 -4.43 -22.58
CA TYR A 30 16.94 -4.90 -22.30
C TYR A 30 15.91 -3.77 -22.21
N VAL A 31 16.37 -2.51 -22.31
CA VAL A 31 15.53 -1.30 -22.18
C VAL A 31 15.81 -0.32 -23.33
N PRO A 32 15.55 -0.73 -24.59
CA PRO A 32 15.94 0.04 -25.77
C PRO A 32 15.17 1.37 -25.92
N THR A 33 14.01 1.48 -25.27
CA THR A 33 13.11 2.64 -25.32
C THR A 33 13.66 3.85 -24.57
N PHE A 34 14.52 3.67 -23.57
CA PHE A 34 15.04 4.78 -22.75
C PHE A 34 16.44 5.22 -23.21
N LYS A 35 16.54 5.71 -24.45
CA LYS A 35 17.82 6.17 -25.03
C LYS A 35 18.51 7.24 -24.20
N ASP A 36 17.73 8.08 -23.50
CA ASP A 36 18.23 9.18 -22.67
C ASP A 36 18.97 8.69 -21.42
N LEU A 37 18.73 7.45 -20.95
CA LEU A 37 19.47 6.89 -19.82
C LEU A 37 20.97 6.80 -20.11
N ARG A 38 21.38 6.62 -21.37
CA ARG A 38 22.80 6.60 -21.76
C ARG A 38 23.55 7.89 -21.43
N LEU A 39 22.83 8.99 -21.24
CA LEU A 39 23.39 10.33 -21.05
C LEU A 39 23.48 10.71 -19.57
N ALA A 40 22.93 9.90 -18.66
CA ALA A 40 22.83 10.22 -17.24
C ALA A 40 23.26 9.03 -16.37
N ALA A 41 23.65 9.30 -15.12
CA ALA A 41 23.87 8.22 -14.16
C ALA A 41 22.53 7.59 -13.74
N GLY A 42 22.49 6.26 -13.65
CA GLY A 42 21.33 5.51 -13.17
C GLY A 42 21.03 5.81 -11.70
N THR A 43 19.99 6.61 -11.46
CA THR A 43 19.45 6.88 -10.12
C THR A 43 18.07 6.25 -9.97
N GLY A 44 17.77 5.72 -8.77
CA GLY A 44 16.45 5.15 -8.47
C GLY A 44 16.19 3.75 -9.03
N HIS A 45 17.18 3.13 -9.68
CA HIS A 45 17.08 1.72 -10.06
C HIS A 45 17.02 0.81 -8.82
N LYS A 46 16.30 -0.31 -8.92
CA LYS A 46 16.14 -1.25 -7.81
C LYS A 46 16.39 -2.68 -8.27
N LEU A 47 16.93 -3.49 -7.37
CA LEU A 47 17.29 -4.89 -7.60
C LEU A 47 16.64 -5.76 -6.53
N ARG A 48 16.02 -6.86 -6.96
CA ARG A 48 15.41 -7.88 -6.10
C ARG A 48 15.78 -9.27 -6.59
N LEU A 49 15.89 -10.20 -5.65
CA LEU A 49 16.26 -11.57 -5.90
C LEU A 49 15.17 -12.48 -5.34
N ALA A 50 14.87 -13.56 -6.06
CA ALA A 50 14.02 -14.64 -5.58
C ALA A 50 14.65 -15.98 -5.92
N TYR A 51 14.40 -16.99 -5.09
CA TYR A 51 14.93 -18.33 -5.31
C TYR A 51 13.79 -19.33 -5.47
N SER A 52 13.84 -20.09 -6.55
CA SER A 52 13.00 -21.25 -6.81
C SER A 52 13.81 -22.53 -6.62
N PRO A 53 13.33 -23.51 -5.84
CA PRO A 53 13.99 -24.80 -5.71
C PRO A 53 14.14 -25.57 -7.03
N SER A 54 13.21 -25.38 -7.98
CA SER A 54 13.21 -26.09 -9.27
C SER A 54 14.02 -25.36 -10.34
N MET A 55 13.97 -24.02 -10.37
CA MET A 55 14.52 -23.21 -11.45
C MET A 55 15.71 -22.33 -11.02
N GLY A 56 16.06 -22.30 -9.75
CA GLY A 56 17.22 -21.57 -9.24
C GLY A 56 16.92 -20.09 -8.98
N LEU A 57 17.91 -19.22 -9.24
CA LEU A 57 17.87 -17.81 -8.84
C LEU A 57 17.24 -16.93 -9.93
N TYR A 58 16.21 -16.19 -9.54
CA TYR A 58 15.57 -15.14 -10.31
C TYR A 58 16.08 -13.77 -9.88
N ILE A 59 16.24 -12.89 -10.85
CA ILE A 59 16.74 -11.53 -10.67
C ILE A 59 15.74 -10.57 -11.30
N GLY A 60 15.15 -9.73 -10.47
CA GLY A 60 14.26 -8.65 -10.90
C GLY A 60 15.00 -7.32 -10.85
N VAL A 61 15.03 -6.61 -11.97
CA VAL A 61 15.63 -5.29 -12.10
C VAL A 61 14.56 -4.29 -12.47
N TYR A 62 14.42 -3.22 -11.70
CA TYR A 62 13.64 -2.05 -12.09
C TYR A 62 14.57 -0.95 -12.58
N MET A 63 14.41 -0.60 -13.86
CA MET A 63 15.08 0.52 -14.51
C MET A 63 14.17 1.74 -14.44
N HIS A 64 14.53 2.68 -13.56
CA HIS A 64 13.88 3.98 -13.46
C HIS A 64 14.25 4.86 -14.67
N ALA A 65 13.25 5.45 -15.33
CA ALA A 65 13.44 6.54 -16.27
C ALA A 65 12.39 7.65 -16.02
N PRO A 66 12.65 8.91 -16.43
CA PRO A 66 11.84 10.06 -16.02
C PRO A 66 10.36 10.02 -16.40
N LYS A 67 10.00 9.31 -17.48
CA LYS A 67 8.62 9.24 -17.99
C LYS A 67 7.91 7.94 -17.65
N GLN A 68 8.67 6.85 -17.51
CA GLN A 68 8.14 5.51 -17.36
C GLN A 68 9.26 4.60 -16.83
N GLY A 69 8.96 3.75 -15.87
CA GLY A 69 9.89 2.69 -15.46
C GLY A 69 9.65 1.38 -16.22
N GLN A 70 10.65 0.51 -16.22
CA GLN A 70 10.54 -0.84 -16.76
C GLN A 70 11.12 -1.87 -15.78
N PHE A 71 10.39 -2.97 -15.59
CA PHE A 71 10.92 -4.16 -14.94
C PHE A 71 11.51 -5.12 -15.97
N CYS A 72 12.65 -5.71 -15.64
CA CYS A 72 13.27 -6.79 -16.39
C CYS A 72 13.49 -7.97 -15.43
N ILE A 73 12.97 -9.13 -15.82
CA ILE A 73 13.05 -10.36 -15.03
C ILE A 73 13.99 -11.33 -15.74
N PHE A 74 14.94 -11.88 -14.98
CA PHE A 74 15.97 -12.77 -15.47
C PHE A 74 16.08 -14.04 -14.63
N GLN A 75 16.56 -15.11 -15.25
CA GLN A 75 17.04 -16.31 -14.57
C GLN A 75 18.57 -16.34 -14.63
N LEU A 76 19.23 -16.61 -13.50
CA LEU A 76 20.67 -16.85 -13.50
C LEU A 76 20.95 -18.27 -14.02
N VAL A 77 21.70 -18.37 -15.10
CA VAL A 77 22.14 -19.64 -15.67
C VAL A 77 23.65 -19.80 -15.45
N SER A 78 24.05 -20.96 -14.96
CA SER A 78 25.46 -21.36 -14.92
C SER A 78 25.76 -22.22 -16.13
N THR A 79 26.74 -21.80 -16.92
CA THR A 79 27.30 -22.58 -18.03
C THR A 79 28.53 -23.36 -17.56
N GLU A 80 29.01 -24.29 -18.38
CA GLU A 80 30.23 -25.05 -18.11
C GLU A 80 31.42 -24.11 -17.82
N ASN A 81 32.30 -24.48 -16.88
CA ASN A 81 33.46 -23.69 -16.41
C ASN A 81 33.15 -22.46 -15.53
N ASN A 82 32.13 -22.50 -14.66
CA ASN A 82 31.78 -21.41 -13.72
C ASN A 82 31.53 -20.05 -14.42
N ARG A 83 31.07 -20.07 -15.66
CA ARG A 83 30.63 -18.87 -16.36
C ARG A 83 29.14 -18.68 -16.14
N TYR A 84 28.76 -17.46 -15.80
CA TYR A 84 27.37 -17.12 -15.49
C TYR A 84 26.81 -16.20 -16.57
N SER A 85 25.54 -16.41 -16.91
CA SER A 85 24.78 -15.57 -17.82
C SER A 85 23.38 -15.31 -17.27
N LEU A 86 22.73 -14.28 -17.80
CA LEU A 86 21.34 -13.98 -17.52
C LEU A 86 20.51 -14.44 -18.71
N ASP A 87 19.53 -15.30 -18.45
CA ASP A 87 18.46 -15.57 -19.40
C ASP A 87 17.32 -14.60 -19.14
N HIS A 88 16.82 -13.95 -20.20
CA HIS A 88 15.76 -12.95 -20.08
C HIS A 88 14.40 -13.63 -20.17
N ILE A 89 13.56 -13.43 -19.15
CA ILE A 89 12.23 -14.02 -19.08
C ILE A 89 11.19 -13.04 -19.58
N SER A 90 11.19 -11.82 -19.04
CA SER A 90 10.10 -10.87 -19.30
C SER A 90 10.51 -9.42 -19.08
N SER A 91 9.79 -8.52 -19.76
CA SER A 91 9.91 -7.08 -19.57
C SER A 91 8.53 -6.44 -19.43
N LEU A 92 8.34 -5.71 -18.35
CA LEU A 92 7.04 -5.18 -17.94
C LEU A 92 7.14 -3.67 -17.81
N PHE A 93 6.26 -2.98 -18.53
CA PHE A 93 6.17 -1.54 -18.47
C PHE A 93 5.30 -1.10 -17.28
N THR A 94 5.67 0.03 -16.69
CA THR A 94 4.90 0.67 -15.61
C THR A 94 4.16 1.89 -16.12
N SER A 95 3.19 2.40 -15.37
CA SER A 95 2.56 3.71 -15.64
C SER A 95 3.47 4.86 -15.18
N GLN A 96 2.95 6.09 -15.15
CA GLN A 96 3.67 7.28 -14.66
C GLN A 96 3.81 7.33 -13.11
N GLU A 97 3.52 6.23 -12.42
CA GLU A 97 3.57 6.13 -10.97
C GLU A 97 5.02 6.03 -10.46
N THR A 98 5.26 6.55 -9.25
CA THR A 98 6.60 6.53 -8.64
C THR A 98 6.81 5.25 -7.83
N LEU A 99 7.73 4.40 -8.24
CA LEU A 99 8.00 3.13 -7.56
C LEU A 99 8.63 3.35 -6.17
N ILE A 100 7.97 2.85 -5.14
CA ILE A 100 8.45 2.85 -3.76
C ILE A 100 9.26 1.60 -3.50
N ASP A 101 8.70 0.43 -3.76
CA ASP A 101 9.39 -0.84 -3.60
C ASP A 101 8.74 -1.95 -4.42
N PHE A 102 9.47 -3.05 -4.62
CA PHE A 102 8.93 -4.25 -5.25
C PHE A 102 9.55 -5.51 -4.66
N ALA A 103 8.88 -6.64 -4.87
CA ALA A 103 9.37 -7.98 -4.61
C ALA A 103 8.99 -8.87 -5.79
N ILE A 104 9.70 -9.99 -5.93
CA ILE A 104 9.46 -10.96 -6.99
C ILE A 104 9.33 -12.35 -6.38
N THR A 105 8.56 -13.21 -7.03
CA THR A 105 8.57 -14.66 -6.85
C THR A 105 9.16 -15.31 -8.10
N SER A 106 8.97 -16.62 -8.28
CA SER A 106 9.28 -17.31 -9.53
C SER A 106 8.30 -17.00 -10.66
N THR A 107 7.12 -16.47 -10.34
CA THR A 107 6.00 -16.30 -11.29
C THR A 107 5.45 -14.88 -11.34
N ASP A 108 5.60 -14.10 -10.26
CA ASP A 108 4.91 -12.84 -10.07
C ASP A 108 5.87 -11.71 -9.65
N VAL A 109 5.53 -10.51 -10.08
CA VAL A 109 6.11 -9.26 -9.56
C VAL A 109 5.05 -8.57 -8.72
N TRP A 110 5.40 -8.24 -7.48
CA TRP A 110 4.62 -7.38 -6.59
C TRP A 110 5.31 -6.03 -6.51
N ALA A 111 4.57 -4.96 -6.74
CA ALA A 111 5.14 -3.62 -6.68
C ALA A 111 4.18 -2.65 -5.99
N MET A 112 4.80 -1.65 -5.36
CA MET A 112 4.14 -0.62 -4.57
C MET A 112 4.61 0.74 -5.08
N TRP A 113 3.65 1.61 -5.38
CA TRP A 113 3.89 2.93 -5.94
C TRP A 113 3.16 4.02 -5.16
N HIS A 114 3.61 5.26 -5.39
CA HIS A 114 2.77 6.43 -5.24
C HIS A 114 2.15 6.81 -6.60
N ASP A 115 0.85 7.06 -6.59
CA ASP A 115 0.15 7.62 -7.75
C ASP A 115 0.31 9.15 -7.85
N ALA A 116 -0.40 9.77 -8.80
CA ALA A 116 -0.37 11.21 -9.02
C ALA A 116 -0.90 12.02 -7.83
N GLU A 117 -1.74 11.43 -6.98
CA GLU A 117 -2.32 12.02 -5.77
C GLU A 117 -1.51 11.66 -4.51
N ASN A 118 -0.35 11.01 -4.69
CA ASN A 118 0.52 10.53 -3.63
C ASN A 118 -0.12 9.45 -2.74
N GLN A 119 -1.17 8.79 -3.23
CA GLN A 119 -1.77 7.63 -2.57
C GLN A 119 -0.94 6.38 -2.85
N THR A 120 -0.98 5.45 -1.89
CA THR A 120 -0.22 4.19 -2.02
C THR A 120 -1.01 3.18 -2.82
N VAL A 121 -0.48 2.78 -3.97
CA VAL A 121 -1.09 1.77 -4.82
C VAL A 121 -0.19 0.52 -4.85
N VAL A 122 -0.79 -0.65 -4.71
CA VAL A 122 -0.09 -1.93 -4.81
C VAL A 122 -0.71 -2.71 -5.95
N LYS A 123 0.15 -3.28 -6.80
CA LYS A 123 -0.27 -4.11 -7.93
C LYS A 123 0.64 -5.32 -8.04
N TYR A 124 0.13 -6.36 -8.67
CA TYR A 124 0.90 -7.53 -9.01
C TYR A 124 0.63 -7.98 -10.44
N ILE A 125 1.58 -8.71 -10.99
CA ILE A 125 1.47 -9.26 -12.34
C ILE A 125 2.19 -10.60 -12.40
N ASN A 126 1.53 -11.58 -13.00
CA ASN A 126 2.13 -12.86 -13.33
C ASN A 126 2.87 -12.72 -14.68
N TYR A 127 4.20 -12.81 -14.69
CA TYR A 127 4.97 -12.54 -15.91
C TYR A 127 5.19 -13.78 -16.79
N GLU A 128 4.75 -14.97 -16.36
CA GLU A 128 4.82 -16.19 -17.17
C GLU A 128 3.59 -16.37 -18.05
N HIS A 129 2.39 -16.06 -17.53
CA HIS A 129 1.11 -16.37 -18.19
C HIS A 129 0.33 -15.12 -18.64
N ASN A 130 0.77 -13.91 -18.29
CA ASN A 130 0.06 -12.68 -18.65
C ASN A 130 0.59 -12.09 -19.97
N ALA A 131 0.11 -12.64 -21.09
CA ALA A 131 0.44 -12.14 -22.44
C ALA A 131 -0.06 -10.71 -22.69
N ALA A 132 -1.06 -10.24 -21.93
CA ALA A 132 -1.64 -8.90 -22.06
C ALA A 132 -0.83 -7.82 -21.34
N GLY A 133 0.11 -8.19 -20.44
CA GLY A 133 0.91 -7.25 -19.67
C GLY A 133 0.11 -6.40 -18.68
N GLN A 134 -1.07 -6.86 -18.27
CA GLN A 134 -1.99 -6.10 -17.41
C GLN A 134 -1.69 -6.32 -15.93
N TRP A 135 -1.57 -5.24 -15.17
CA TRP A 135 -1.34 -5.29 -13.73
C TRP A 135 -2.66 -5.46 -12.97
N ASN A 136 -2.70 -6.42 -12.05
CA ASN A 136 -3.81 -6.62 -11.15
C ASN A 136 -3.66 -5.68 -9.95
N SER A 137 -4.68 -4.86 -9.70
CA SER A 137 -4.67 -3.92 -8.58
C SER A 137 -5.08 -4.62 -7.28
N VAL A 138 -4.46 -4.22 -6.17
CA VAL A 138 -4.79 -4.71 -4.84
C VAL A 138 -5.65 -3.67 -4.13
N PHE A 139 -6.78 -4.10 -3.57
CA PHE A 139 -7.62 -3.24 -2.74
C PHE A 139 -6.90 -2.88 -1.45
N MET A 140 -6.59 -1.60 -1.31
CA MET A 140 -5.97 -1.04 -0.13
C MET A 140 -7.06 -0.56 0.83
N HIS A 141 -6.89 -0.83 2.12
CA HIS A 141 -7.76 -0.23 3.13
C HIS A 141 -7.61 1.29 3.10
N SER A 142 -8.71 2.01 2.87
CA SER A 142 -8.75 3.46 2.84
C SER A 142 -8.47 4.06 4.21
N LEU A 143 -8.03 5.31 4.22
CA LEU A 143 -7.96 6.09 5.44
C LEU A 143 -9.39 6.42 5.91
N PRO A 144 -9.58 6.70 7.22
CA PRO A 144 -10.86 7.19 7.72
C PRO A 144 -11.30 8.46 6.97
N GLU A 145 -12.62 8.63 6.81
CA GLU A 145 -13.22 9.79 6.16
C GLU A 145 -12.79 11.10 6.85
N GLU A 146 -12.59 12.17 6.07
CA GLU A 146 -12.19 13.48 6.61
C GLU A 146 -13.27 14.12 7.48
N GLU A 147 -14.55 13.96 7.10
CA GLU A 147 -15.69 14.55 7.78
C GLU A 147 -16.67 13.48 8.28
N ILE A 148 -17.18 13.65 9.50
CA ILE A 148 -18.21 12.80 10.07
C ILE A 148 -19.55 13.53 9.93
N ILE A 149 -20.46 12.94 9.14
CA ILE A 149 -21.82 13.47 8.96
C ILE A 149 -22.65 13.12 10.19
N LEU A 150 -23.04 14.14 10.96
CA LEU A 150 -23.91 14.00 12.12
C LEU A 150 -25.36 14.30 11.72
N ARG A 151 -26.28 13.44 12.14
CA ARG A 151 -27.73 13.72 12.07
C ARG A 151 -28.18 14.51 13.28
N ASP A 152 -29.26 15.28 13.17
CA ASP A 152 -29.75 16.16 14.25
C ASP A 152 -30.13 15.43 15.54
N ASP A 153 -30.49 14.15 15.44
CA ASP A 153 -30.86 13.29 16.57
C ASP A 153 -29.67 12.60 17.25
N GLN A 154 -28.45 12.74 16.70
CA GLN A 154 -27.26 12.08 17.21
C GLN A 154 -26.46 12.97 18.16
N ASP A 155 -25.98 12.36 19.25
CA ASP A 155 -25.01 12.96 20.16
C ASP A 155 -23.62 12.97 19.49
N PRO A 156 -23.01 14.17 19.29
CA PRO A 156 -21.71 14.28 18.63
C PRO A 156 -20.64 13.42 19.31
N ARG A 157 -20.57 13.47 20.65
CA ARG A 157 -19.54 12.75 21.41
C ARG A 157 -19.62 11.24 21.18
N GLU A 158 -20.81 10.65 21.24
CA GLU A 158 -20.99 9.22 21.00
C GLU A 158 -20.55 8.83 19.58
N MET A 159 -20.91 9.64 18.58
CA MET A 159 -20.55 9.35 17.18
C MET A 159 -19.05 9.45 16.93
N TYR A 160 -18.38 10.50 17.44
CA TYR A 160 -16.93 10.64 17.30
C TYR A 160 -16.18 9.53 18.05
N LEU A 161 -16.61 9.20 19.27
CA LEU A 161 -16.02 8.09 20.04
C LEU A 161 -16.23 6.75 19.35
N GLN A 162 -17.38 6.52 18.72
CA GLN A 162 -17.62 5.32 17.95
C GLN A 162 -16.65 5.24 16.77
N ASN A 163 -16.49 6.31 15.99
CA ASN A 163 -15.58 6.34 14.84
C ASN A 163 -14.11 6.16 15.24
N LEU A 164 -13.65 6.88 16.26
CA LEU A 164 -12.24 6.85 16.70
C LEU A 164 -11.83 5.47 17.24
N PHE A 165 -12.75 4.76 17.90
CA PHE A 165 -12.47 3.48 18.56
C PHE A 165 -13.06 2.26 17.84
N THR A 166 -13.60 2.45 16.62
CA THR A 166 -13.98 1.33 15.75
C THR A 166 -12.71 0.59 15.33
N PRO A 167 -12.63 -0.74 15.55
CA PRO A 167 -11.45 -1.52 15.19
C PRO A 167 -11.05 -1.32 13.73
N GLY A 168 -9.76 -1.09 13.49
CA GLY A 168 -9.20 -0.95 12.14
C GLY A 168 -9.17 0.48 11.59
N ARG A 169 -9.96 1.43 12.11
CA ARG A 169 -9.95 2.82 11.61
C ARG A 169 -8.70 3.59 12.00
N PHE A 170 -8.33 3.54 13.28
CA PHE A 170 -7.16 4.23 13.81
C PHE A 170 -6.23 3.28 14.54
N ILE A 171 -4.93 3.51 14.39
CA ILE A 171 -3.93 2.82 15.22
C ILE A 171 -3.79 3.54 16.57
N LYS A 172 -3.59 2.77 17.64
CA LYS A 172 -3.43 3.29 19.01
C LYS A 172 -2.39 4.43 19.09
N ALA A 173 -1.29 4.30 18.35
CA ALA A 173 -0.22 5.28 18.34
C ALA A 173 -0.64 6.65 17.74
N ALA A 174 -1.55 6.68 16.77
CA ALA A 174 -2.07 7.92 16.20
C ALA A 174 -2.90 8.67 17.25
N LEU A 175 -3.83 7.96 17.90
CA LEU A 175 -4.69 8.52 18.95
C LEU A 175 -3.89 9.01 20.16
N CYS A 176 -2.88 8.25 20.60
CA CYS A 176 -2.03 8.66 21.72
C CYS A 176 -1.25 9.94 21.41
N LYS A 177 -0.71 10.08 20.19
CA LYS A 177 0.00 11.30 19.76
C LYS A 177 -0.95 12.50 19.65
N ALA A 178 -2.12 12.30 19.06
CA ALA A 178 -3.13 13.34 18.98
C ALA A 178 -3.53 13.84 20.38
N LEU A 179 -3.77 12.93 21.33
CA LEU A 179 -4.07 13.26 22.72
C LEU A 179 -2.94 14.04 23.42
N GLN A 180 -1.68 13.64 23.24
CA GLN A 180 -0.54 14.34 23.85
C GLN A 180 -0.45 15.81 23.43
N ILE A 181 -0.73 16.08 22.16
CA ILE A 181 -0.67 17.42 21.59
C ILE A 181 -1.90 18.23 21.98
N PHE A 182 -3.07 17.60 21.95
CA PHE A 182 -4.32 18.22 22.36
C PHE A 182 -4.24 18.69 23.82
N CYS A 183 -3.68 17.88 24.71
CA CYS A 183 -3.46 18.22 26.14
C CYS A 183 -2.24 19.12 26.41
N ARG A 184 -1.60 19.71 25.38
CA ARG A 184 -0.49 20.67 25.49
C ARG A 184 0.63 20.26 26.46
N GLY A 185 1.19 19.07 26.26
CA GLY A 185 2.54 18.77 26.73
C GLY A 185 2.65 18.42 28.22
N THR A 186 2.56 17.13 28.51
CA THR A 186 3.58 16.47 29.32
C THR A 186 3.89 15.15 28.63
N GLU A 187 5.17 14.77 28.53
CA GLU A 187 5.60 13.44 28.07
C GLU A 187 5.13 12.38 29.09
N ARG A 188 3.83 12.19 29.21
CA ARG A 188 3.27 11.01 29.85
C ARG A 188 3.45 9.89 28.84
N ASN A 189 4.21 8.87 29.22
CA ASN A 189 4.19 7.59 28.51
C ASN A 189 2.76 7.04 28.62
N LEU A 190 1.94 7.28 27.60
CA LEU A 190 0.56 6.82 27.53
C LEU A 190 0.53 5.36 27.07
N ASP A 191 1.12 4.45 27.85
CA ASP A 191 0.82 3.03 27.66
C ASP A 191 -0.53 2.69 28.30
N LEU A 192 -1.57 3.33 27.76
CA LEU A 192 -2.95 3.20 28.24
C LEU A 192 -3.62 1.99 27.62
N SER A 193 -4.53 1.34 28.33
CA SER A 193 -5.45 0.40 27.68
C SER A 193 -6.37 1.14 26.69
N TRP A 194 -7.02 0.45 25.76
CA TRP A 194 -8.02 1.07 24.88
C TRP A 194 -9.17 1.73 25.64
N SER A 195 -9.60 1.13 26.76
CA SER A 195 -10.63 1.71 27.62
C SER A 195 -10.16 2.96 28.35
N ASP A 196 -8.91 2.99 28.81
CA ASP A 196 -8.35 4.16 29.49
C ASP A 196 -8.07 5.28 28.49
N LEU A 197 -7.57 4.95 27.29
CA LEU A 197 -7.41 5.91 26.21
C LEU A 197 -8.75 6.55 25.83
N LYS A 198 -9.84 5.78 25.76
CA LYS A 198 -11.18 6.31 25.50
C LYS A 198 -11.61 7.30 26.59
N LYS A 199 -11.37 6.98 27.86
CA LYS A 199 -11.69 7.88 28.98
C LYS A 199 -10.86 9.16 28.94
N GLU A 200 -9.56 9.06 28.74
CA GLU A 200 -8.65 10.21 28.68
C GLU A 200 -8.97 11.13 27.51
N VAL A 201 -9.31 10.58 26.34
CA VAL A 201 -9.78 11.37 25.20
C VAL A 201 -11.07 12.11 25.54
N THR A 202 -12.08 11.43 26.12
CA THR A 202 -13.32 12.08 26.54
C THR A 202 -13.07 13.21 27.53
N LEU A 203 -12.25 12.96 28.57
CA LEU A 203 -11.91 13.96 29.58
C LEU A 203 -11.16 15.16 28.99
N ALA A 204 -10.23 14.92 28.07
CA ALA A 204 -9.47 15.98 27.42
C ALA A 204 -10.38 16.89 26.58
N VAL A 205 -11.26 16.31 25.76
CA VAL A 205 -12.19 17.08 24.94
C VAL A 205 -13.22 17.81 25.82
N GLU A 206 -13.74 17.17 26.87
CA GLU A 206 -14.66 17.81 27.82
C GLU A 206 -14.00 18.95 28.61
N SER A 207 -12.74 18.81 29.00
CA SER A 207 -12.01 19.86 29.72
C SER A 207 -11.79 21.10 28.85
N GLU A 208 -11.42 20.93 27.59
CA GLU A 208 -11.28 22.04 26.64
C GLU A 208 -12.64 22.68 26.33
N LEU A 209 -13.70 21.86 26.19
CA LEU A 209 -15.07 22.35 26.04
C LEU A 209 -15.48 23.21 27.24
N GLN A 210 -15.34 22.71 28.47
CA GLN A 210 -15.67 23.45 29.69
C GLN A 210 -14.86 24.75 29.83
N GLY A 211 -13.59 24.74 29.44
CA GLY A 211 -12.74 25.94 29.45
C GLY A 211 -13.19 27.02 28.46
N SER A 212 -13.92 26.65 27.41
CA SER A 212 -14.41 27.57 26.37
C SER A 212 -15.82 28.12 26.62
N VAL A 213 -16.57 27.56 27.57
CA VAL A 213 -17.90 28.06 27.95
C VAL A 213 -17.72 29.34 28.78
N THR A 214 -17.80 30.50 28.14
CA THR A 214 -17.65 31.81 28.80
C THR A 214 -18.97 32.46 29.20
N GLU A 215 -20.10 31.99 28.65
CA GLU A 215 -21.43 32.58 28.86
C GLU A 215 -22.26 31.75 29.85
N TYR A 216 -23.04 32.44 30.69
CA TYR A 216 -23.82 31.83 31.78
C TYR A 216 -25.12 31.15 31.29
N GLU A 217 -25.60 31.55 30.10
CA GLU A 217 -26.74 30.93 29.41
C GLU A 217 -26.24 30.40 28.06
N PHE A 218 -26.40 29.10 27.84
CA PHE A 218 -26.04 28.43 26.59
C PHE A 218 -27.30 27.78 26.03
N SER A 219 -27.64 28.04 24.77
CA SER A 219 -28.68 27.24 24.12
C SER A 219 -28.17 25.80 23.92
N GLN A 220 -29.10 24.84 23.89
CA GLN A 220 -28.74 23.43 23.65
C GLN A 220 -28.07 23.24 22.27
N GLU A 221 -28.47 24.04 21.28
CA GLU A 221 -27.94 24.01 19.93
C GLU A 221 -26.52 24.57 19.86
N GLU A 222 -26.24 25.71 20.52
CA GLU A 222 -24.89 26.26 20.61
C GLU A 222 -23.95 25.30 21.35
N PHE A 223 -24.43 24.66 22.42
CA PHE A 223 -23.62 23.69 23.16
C PHE A 223 -23.27 22.48 22.29
N ARG A 224 -24.24 21.97 21.52
CA ARG A 224 -24.04 20.87 20.58
C ARG A 224 -23.04 21.24 19.48
N ASN A 225 -23.17 22.42 18.88
CA ASN A 225 -22.27 22.91 17.84
C ASN A 225 -20.84 23.06 18.36
N LEU A 226 -20.68 23.63 19.56
CA LEU A 226 -19.38 23.76 20.21
C LEU A 226 -18.76 22.38 20.50
N GLN A 227 -19.56 21.44 21.02
CA GLN A 227 -19.13 20.06 21.25
C GLN A 227 -18.63 19.41 19.95
N GLN A 228 -19.39 19.54 18.86
CA GLN A 228 -19.00 19.05 17.54
C GLN A 228 -17.69 19.67 17.05
N GLU A 229 -17.47 20.98 17.24
CA GLU A 229 -16.26 21.67 16.83
C GLU A 229 -15.01 21.10 17.53
N PHE A 230 -15.07 20.88 18.85
CA PHE A 230 -13.93 20.32 19.58
C PHE A 230 -13.64 18.86 19.22
N TRP A 231 -14.67 18.05 19.03
CA TRP A 231 -14.48 16.68 18.56
C TRP A 231 -13.95 16.62 17.13
N CYS A 232 -14.42 17.49 16.24
CA CYS A 232 -13.90 17.64 14.88
C CYS A 232 -12.41 17.99 14.89
N LYS A 233 -12.00 18.97 15.71
CA LYS A 233 -10.58 19.33 15.88
C LYS A 233 -9.73 18.16 16.35
N PHE A 234 -10.20 17.41 17.35
CA PHE A 234 -9.49 16.23 17.84
C PHE A 234 -9.41 15.12 16.79
N TYR A 235 -10.50 14.87 16.07
CA TYR A 235 -10.59 13.88 15.00
C TYR A 235 -9.63 14.21 13.84
N ALA A 236 -9.63 15.45 13.36
CA ALA A 236 -8.72 15.92 12.31
C ALA A 236 -7.25 15.74 12.72
N CYS A 237 -6.92 16.01 13.99
CA CYS A 237 -5.59 15.74 14.53
C CYS A 237 -5.24 14.24 14.47
N CYS A 238 -6.17 13.36 14.85
CA CYS A 238 -5.99 11.91 14.75
C CYS A 238 -5.75 11.47 13.30
N LEU A 239 -6.51 12.02 12.35
CA LEU A 239 -6.40 11.70 10.93
C LEU A 239 -5.03 12.06 10.36
N GLN A 240 -4.52 13.26 10.64
CA GLN A 240 -3.18 13.69 10.22
C GLN A 240 -2.08 12.75 10.72
N TYR A 241 -2.18 12.26 11.96
CA TYR A 241 -1.22 11.30 12.50
C TYR A 241 -1.39 9.90 11.89
N GLN A 242 -2.62 9.48 11.62
CA GLN A 242 -2.91 8.22 10.94
C GLN A 242 -2.31 8.22 9.52
N GLU A 243 -2.49 9.31 8.76
CA GLU A 243 -1.87 9.53 7.44
C GLU A 243 -0.35 9.49 7.50
N ALA A 244 0.25 10.24 8.42
CA ALA A 244 1.71 10.25 8.56
C ALA A 244 2.27 8.85 8.88
N LEU A 245 1.52 8.04 9.64
CA LEU A 245 1.90 6.68 10.02
C LEU A 245 1.55 5.64 8.94
N SER A 246 0.62 5.94 8.03
CA SER A 246 0.26 5.07 6.91
C SER A 246 1.25 5.14 5.75
N HIS A 247 2.19 6.09 5.78
CA HIS A 247 3.21 6.26 4.75
C HIS A 247 3.99 4.95 4.49
N PRO A 248 3.99 4.44 3.25
CA PRO A 248 4.65 3.19 2.87
C PRO A 248 6.18 3.34 2.87
N LEU A 249 6.87 2.30 3.34
CA LEU A 249 8.33 2.27 3.41
C LEU A 249 8.94 1.16 2.57
N ALA A 250 8.36 -0.04 2.62
CA ALA A 250 8.89 -1.20 1.92
C ALA A 250 7.80 -2.25 1.65
N LEU A 251 8.09 -3.13 0.70
CA LEU A 251 7.29 -4.31 0.40
C LEU A 251 8.16 -5.55 0.60
N HIS A 252 7.67 -6.51 1.38
CA HIS A 252 8.38 -7.74 1.67
C HIS A 252 7.53 -8.96 1.37
N LEU A 253 8.15 -10.00 0.82
CA LEU A 253 7.51 -11.28 0.56
C LEU A 253 8.20 -12.35 1.38
N ASN A 254 7.43 -13.07 2.21
CA ASN A 254 7.96 -14.18 2.98
C ASN A 254 8.04 -15.43 2.08
N PRO A 255 9.23 -15.97 1.79
CA PRO A 255 9.39 -17.09 0.86
C PRO A 255 8.80 -18.42 1.39
N HIS A 256 8.53 -18.53 2.69
CA HIS A 256 7.98 -19.75 3.29
C HIS A 256 6.46 -19.77 3.28
N THR A 257 5.83 -18.60 3.43
CA THR A 257 4.36 -18.47 3.51
C THR A 257 3.74 -17.85 2.26
N ASN A 258 4.55 -17.31 1.35
CA ASN A 258 4.15 -16.48 0.22
C ASN A 258 3.29 -15.26 0.61
N MET A 259 3.34 -14.87 1.89
CA MET A 259 2.62 -13.69 2.36
C MET A 259 3.37 -12.43 1.94
N VAL A 260 2.62 -11.50 1.36
CA VAL A 260 3.12 -10.16 1.03
C VAL A 260 2.79 -9.23 2.18
N CYS A 261 3.82 -8.56 2.70
CA CYS A 261 3.75 -7.62 3.80
C CYS A 261 4.14 -6.23 3.30
N LEU A 262 3.31 -5.25 3.64
CA LEU A 262 3.57 -3.84 3.44
C LEU A 262 4.05 -3.25 4.77
N LEU A 263 5.26 -2.72 4.76
CA LEU A 263 5.81 -1.97 5.87
C LEU A 263 5.41 -0.51 5.71
N LYS A 264 4.62 0.00 6.67
CA LYS A 264 4.29 1.42 6.79
C LYS A 264 5.00 1.99 8.01
N LYS A 265 5.08 3.32 8.11
CA LYS A 265 5.81 4.01 9.18
C LYS A 265 5.33 3.65 10.58
N GLY A 266 4.02 3.43 10.77
CA GLY A 266 3.45 3.11 12.08
C GLY A 266 2.94 1.69 12.27
N TYR A 267 2.80 0.90 11.20
CA TYR A 267 2.18 -0.42 11.26
C TYR A 267 2.56 -1.30 10.06
N LEU A 268 2.23 -2.59 10.17
CA LEU A 268 2.36 -3.56 9.09
C LEU A 268 0.98 -3.85 8.51
N SER A 269 0.92 -4.12 7.21
CA SER A 269 -0.27 -4.65 6.56
C SER A 269 0.11 -5.93 5.80
N PHE A 270 -0.82 -6.87 5.71
CA PHE A 270 -0.63 -8.11 4.96
C PHE A 270 -1.65 -8.19 3.85
N LEU A 271 -1.20 -8.62 2.67
CA LEU A 271 -2.11 -8.89 1.56
C LEU A 271 -2.65 -10.31 1.71
N VAL A 272 -3.95 -10.44 1.50
CA VAL A 272 -4.68 -11.70 1.57
C VAL A 272 -5.49 -11.84 0.28
N PRO A 273 -5.57 -13.04 -0.30
CA PRO A 273 -6.49 -13.28 -1.42
C PRO A 273 -7.92 -12.94 -1.03
N SER A 274 -8.61 -12.18 -1.88
CA SER A 274 -10.04 -11.87 -1.70
C SER A 274 -10.90 -13.08 -2.06
N SER A 275 -12.02 -13.25 -1.34
CA SER A 275 -13.07 -14.13 -1.82
C SER A 275 -13.69 -13.53 -3.09
N LEU A 276 -14.33 -14.35 -3.94
CA LEU A 276 -15.02 -13.85 -5.14
C LEU A 276 -16.08 -12.80 -4.79
N VAL A 277 -16.79 -12.99 -3.66
CA VAL A 277 -17.81 -12.04 -3.19
C VAL A 277 -17.18 -10.69 -2.85
N ASP A 278 -16.08 -10.68 -2.10
CA ASP A 278 -15.39 -9.43 -1.74
C ASP A 278 -14.81 -8.74 -2.97
N HIS A 279 -14.21 -9.51 -3.90
CA HIS A 279 -13.68 -9.00 -5.17
C HIS A 279 -14.79 -8.30 -5.97
N LEU A 280 -15.89 -9.01 -6.20
CA LEU A 280 -17.04 -8.46 -6.93
C LEU A 280 -17.75 -7.34 -6.17
N TYR A 281 -17.61 -7.20 -4.86
CA TYR A 281 -18.17 -6.07 -4.11
C TYR A 281 -17.27 -4.82 -4.15
N LEU A 282 -15.94 -5.00 -4.15
CA LEU A 282 -14.96 -3.90 -4.06
C LEU A 282 -14.44 -3.40 -5.42
N LEU A 283 -14.57 -4.18 -6.49
CA LEU A 283 -14.17 -3.80 -7.85
C LEU A 283 -14.72 -2.44 -8.30
N PRO A 284 -13.94 -1.55 -8.93
CA PRO A 284 -14.50 -0.37 -9.58
C PRO A 284 -15.53 -0.76 -10.65
N ASP A 285 -16.58 0.04 -10.82
CA ASP A 285 -17.67 -0.28 -11.77
C ASP A 285 -17.18 -0.43 -13.23
N GLU A 286 -16.13 0.31 -13.60
CA GLU A 286 -15.48 0.20 -14.92
C GLU A 286 -14.85 -1.18 -15.15
N ASN A 287 -14.27 -1.77 -14.10
CA ASN A 287 -13.60 -3.07 -14.18
C ASN A 287 -14.58 -4.23 -14.02
N LEU A 288 -15.72 -4.01 -13.36
CA LEU A 288 -16.77 -5.02 -13.19
C LEU A 288 -17.35 -5.50 -14.54
N LEU A 289 -17.28 -4.69 -15.60
CA LEU A 289 -17.72 -5.07 -16.95
C LEU A 289 -16.69 -5.89 -17.73
N ALA A 290 -15.44 -5.92 -17.29
CA ALA A 290 -14.33 -6.61 -17.95
C ALA A 290 -13.98 -7.95 -17.28
N GLU A 291 -14.65 -8.29 -16.17
CA GLU A 291 -14.45 -9.56 -15.48
C GLU A 291 -14.88 -10.74 -16.36
N ASP A 292 -14.09 -11.82 -16.31
CA ASP A 292 -14.38 -13.03 -17.06
C ASP A 292 -15.59 -13.75 -16.43
N GLU A 293 -16.70 -13.82 -17.16
CA GLU A 293 -17.92 -14.52 -16.72
C GLU A 293 -17.63 -15.98 -16.34
N ALA A 294 -16.61 -16.61 -16.96
CA ALA A 294 -16.17 -17.97 -16.65
C ALA A 294 -15.50 -18.11 -15.28
N ALA A 295 -15.01 -17.03 -14.69
CA ALA A 295 -14.46 -17.04 -13.33
C ALA A 295 -15.57 -17.06 -12.24
N ILE A 296 -16.81 -16.74 -12.63
CA ILE A 296 -17.97 -16.63 -11.73
C ILE A 296 -18.77 -17.93 -11.72
N SER A 297 -19.05 -18.48 -12.91
CA SER A 297 -19.84 -19.70 -13.08
C SER A 297 -19.56 -20.34 -14.44
N ASP A 298 -19.62 -21.66 -14.52
CA ASP A 298 -19.59 -22.39 -15.81
C ASP A 298 -20.86 -22.12 -16.65
N ASP A 299 -21.94 -21.69 -15.99
CA ASP A 299 -23.18 -21.23 -16.63
C ASP A 299 -23.17 -19.70 -16.75
N VAL A 300 -23.14 -19.23 -18.00
CA VAL A 300 -23.09 -17.82 -18.39
C VAL A 300 -24.31 -17.04 -17.92
N ASP A 301 -25.50 -17.63 -17.92
CA ASP A 301 -26.72 -16.95 -17.49
C ASP A 301 -26.67 -16.71 -15.98
N VAL A 302 -26.18 -17.69 -15.22
CA VAL A 302 -25.96 -17.57 -13.77
C VAL A 302 -24.88 -16.52 -13.47
N ALA A 303 -23.76 -16.52 -14.21
CA ALA A 303 -22.70 -15.53 -14.03
C ALA A 303 -23.25 -14.10 -14.22
N ARG A 304 -24.05 -13.89 -15.27
CA ARG A 304 -24.66 -12.58 -15.57
C ARG A 304 -25.67 -12.15 -14.51
N ASP A 305 -26.51 -13.07 -14.04
CA ASP A 305 -27.50 -12.78 -13.00
C ASP A 305 -26.82 -12.37 -11.68
N VAL A 306 -25.75 -13.06 -11.29
CA VAL A 306 -24.94 -12.72 -10.11
C VAL A 306 -24.33 -11.32 -10.26
N MET A 307 -23.76 -11.01 -11.43
CA MET A 307 -23.20 -9.68 -11.70
C MET A 307 -24.25 -8.57 -11.64
N CYS A 308 -25.45 -8.83 -12.15
CA CYS A 308 -26.57 -7.88 -12.07
C CYS A 308 -27.00 -7.66 -10.62
N LEU A 309 -27.13 -8.75 -9.84
CA LEU A 309 -27.49 -8.68 -8.43
C LEU A 309 -26.48 -7.85 -7.63
N ILE A 310 -25.19 -8.05 -7.87
CA ILE A 310 -24.11 -7.33 -7.18
C ILE A 310 -24.15 -5.83 -7.51
N LYS A 311 -24.39 -5.46 -8.77
CA LYS A 311 -24.61 -4.06 -9.15
C LYS A 311 -25.80 -3.45 -8.41
N CYS A 312 -26.91 -4.17 -8.35
CA CYS A 312 -28.08 -3.71 -7.59
C CYS A 312 -27.77 -3.54 -6.10
N LEU A 313 -27.03 -4.48 -5.49
CA LEU A 313 -26.64 -4.39 -4.08
C LEU A 313 -25.73 -3.19 -3.80
N ARG A 314 -24.77 -2.91 -4.68
CA ARG A 314 -23.89 -1.73 -4.57
C ARG A 314 -24.64 -0.40 -4.65
N LEU A 315 -25.76 -0.36 -5.36
CA LEU A 315 -26.60 0.85 -5.46
C LEU A 315 -27.46 1.08 -4.20
N ILE A 316 -27.63 0.07 -3.36
CA ILE A 316 -28.48 0.13 -2.15
C ILE A 316 -27.65 0.47 -0.90
N GLY A 317 -26.35 0.14 -0.89
CA GLY A 317 -25.42 0.45 0.20
C GLY A 317 -24.84 1.85 0.10
#